data_AF-A0A1M6SCX3-F1
#
_entry.id   AF-A0A1M6SCX3-F1
#
_cell.length_a   1.000
_cell.length_b   1.000
_cell.length_c   1.000
_cell.angle_alpha   90.00
_cell.angle_beta   90.00
_cell.angle_gamma   90.00
#
_symmetry.space_group_name_H-M   'P 1'
#
loop_
_entity.id
_entity.type
_entity.pdbx_description
1 polymer ?
#
loop_
_entity_poly.entity_id
_entity_poly.type
_entity_poly.pdbx_seq_one_letter_code
_entity_poly.pdbx_strand_id
1 'polypeptide(L)'
;MKYPHLLPLLACTLGSAQAATTLLDVQLSRTEAPRSEANLGTVGITTFNAGNPGPASQTITYTITGLTLDSVGSGDDEVVITMGIVATSTSGAVTGIGAAFGAWGVEDGTGTASLVDPDEALSFSITAASVNLGAGAFETAEINFDGFTGFAALNVGAGETFNIANTNSNDVTNFEAAPLPNDPDEGAANIYTFTGTEDSFTVEGNTGAMRYAYITGGFTIDTIPEPSSTSLLGLAGLSLILRRKR
;
A
#
# COMPACT_ATOMS: atom_id res chain seq x y z
N MET A 1 22.28 -65.33 -28.10
CA MET A 1 21.63 -64.10 -28.62
C MET A 1 21.50 -63.11 -27.48
N LYS A 2 22.16 -61.95 -27.57
CA LYS A 2 22.15 -60.87 -26.56
C LYS A 2 21.19 -59.78 -27.03
N TYR A 3 20.14 -59.48 -26.27
CA TYR A 3 19.29 -58.31 -26.50
C TYR A 3 19.86 -57.11 -25.71
N PRO A 4 20.13 -55.95 -26.33
CA PRO A 4 20.50 -54.75 -25.60
C PRO A 4 19.22 -54.11 -25.05
N HIS A 5 19.06 -54.10 -23.73
CA HIS A 5 17.98 -53.37 -23.07
C HIS A 5 18.21 -51.86 -23.22
N LEU A 6 17.42 -51.20 -24.08
CA LEU A 6 17.24 -49.75 -24.06
C LEU A 6 16.56 -49.36 -22.75
N LEU A 7 17.27 -48.61 -21.91
CA LEU A 7 16.69 -47.89 -20.78
C LEU A 7 15.99 -46.62 -21.31
N PRO A 8 14.68 -46.42 -21.08
CA PRO A 8 14.06 -45.15 -21.39
C PRO A 8 14.61 -44.10 -20.41
N LEU A 9 15.26 -43.08 -20.97
CA LEU A 9 15.67 -41.89 -20.24
C LEU A 9 14.40 -41.12 -19.89
N LEU A 10 13.88 -41.33 -18.68
CA LEU A 10 12.76 -40.54 -18.15
C LEU A 10 13.32 -39.13 -17.87
N ALA A 11 13.16 -38.23 -18.82
CA ALA A 11 13.48 -36.83 -18.65
C ALA A 11 12.45 -36.23 -17.67
N CYS A 12 12.78 -36.22 -16.38
CA CYS A 12 12.08 -35.39 -15.42
C CYS A 12 12.34 -33.93 -15.81
N THR A 13 11.38 -33.30 -16.47
CA THR A 13 11.34 -31.84 -16.57
C THR A 13 11.17 -31.31 -15.15
N LEU A 14 12.27 -30.88 -14.55
CA LEU A 14 12.24 -30.01 -13.37
C LEU A 14 11.54 -28.74 -13.82
N GLY A 15 10.25 -28.61 -13.54
CA GLY A 15 9.55 -27.34 -13.68
C GLY A 15 10.23 -26.35 -12.74
N SER A 16 10.86 -25.32 -13.29
CA SER A 16 11.32 -24.20 -12.51
C SER A 16 10.09 -23.56 -11.86
N ALA A 17 10.03 -23.56 -10.53
CA ALA A 17 9.11 -22.68 -9.82
C ALA A 17 9.48 -21.25 -10.24
N GLN A 18 8.54 -20.56 -10.89
CA GLN A 18 8.70 -19.15 -11.22
C GLN A 18 8.02 -18.36 -10.10
N ALA A 19 8.75 -17.41 -9.50
CA ALA A 19 8.13 -16.46 -8.58
C ALA A 19 7.07 -15.64 -9.33
N ALA A 20 5.94 -15.38 -8.69
CA ALA A 20 4.91 -14.50 -9.23
C ALA A 20 5.03 -13.12 -8.56
N THR A 21 5.10 -12.07 -9.37
CA THR A 21 5.13 -10.69 -8.91
C THR A 21 3.78 -10.05 -9.17
N THR A 22 3.18 -9.48 -8.13
CA THR A 22 1.92 -8.74 -8.19
C THR A 22 2.17 -7.28 -7.84
N LEU A 23 1.64 -6.37 -8.65
CA LEU A 23 1.65 -4.94 -8.37
C LEU A 23 0.30 -4.54 -7.77
N LEU A 24 0.34 -3.74 -6.72
CA LEU A 24 -0.82 -3.30 -5.96
C LEU A 24 -0.78 -1.78 -5.77
N ASP A 25 -1.57 -1.08 -6.56
CA ASP A 25 -1.78 0.36 -6.42
C ASP A 25 -2.94 0.62 -5.46
N VAL A 26 -2.68 1.38 -4.41
CA VAL A 26 -3.65 1.61 -3.32
C VAL A 26 -3.94 3.09 -3.13
N GLN A 27 -5.21 3.40 -2.90
CA GLN A 27 -5.67 4.71 -2.48
C GLN A 27 -6.03 4.70 -0.99
N LEU A 28 -5.09 5.06 -0.12
CA LEU A 28 -5.27 5.11 1.32
C LEU A 28 -6.09 6.34 1.71
N SER A 29 -7.21 6.15 2.40
CA SER A 29 -8.08 7.26 2.85
C SER A 29 -8.44 7.10 4.33
N ARG A 30 -9.07 8.10 4.94
CA ARG A 30 -9.50 8.03 6.35
C ARG A 30 -10.88 7.39 6.52
N THR A 31 -11.84 7.69 5.65
CA THR A 31 -13.26 7.29 5.82
C THR A 31 -13.85 6.50 4.67
N GLU A 32 -13.22 6.54 3.50
CA GLU A 32 -13.68 5.76 2.36
C GLU A 32 -12.96 4.42 2.32
N ALA A 33 -13.66 3.35 1.94
CA ALA A 33 -12.98 2.10 1.60
C ALA A 33 -11.91 2.42 0.55
N PRO A 34 -10.62 2.14 0.83
CA PRO A 34 -9.56 2.36 -0.13
C PRO A 34 -9.93 1.68 -1.45
N ARG A 35 -9.64 2.32 -2.57
CA ARG A 35 -9.81 1.68 -3.87
C ARG A 35 -8.47 1.11 -4.30
N SER A 36 -8.47 -0.16 -4.68
CA SER A 36 -7.41 -0.71 -5.52
C SER A 36 -7.79 -0.36 -6.96
N GLU A 37 -6.93 0.34 -7.69
CA GLU A 37 -7.16 0.63 -9.11
C GLU A 37 -6.96 -0.64 -9.98
N ALA A 38 -6.17 -1.60 -9.48
CA ALA A 38 -6.14 -2.95 -10.02
C ALA A 38 -7.34 -3.75 -9.48
N ASN A 39 -8.01 -4.56 -10.32
CA ASN A 39 -9.16 -5.42 -9.95
C ASN A 39 -8.81 -6.58 -8.99
N LEU A 40 -7.92 -6.37 -8.02
CA LEU A 40 -7.40 -7.36 -7.10
C LEU A 40 -7.94 -7.05 -5.69
N GLY A 41 -8.96 -7.79 -5.27
CA GLY A 41 -9.47 -7.78 -3.89
C GLY A 41 -10.39 -6.63 -3.50
N THR A 42 -10.73 -6.62 -2.22
CA THR A 42 -11.54 -5.60 -1.55
C THR A 42 -10.71 -4.99 -0.44
N VAL A 43 -10.58 -3.66 -0.41
CA VAL A 43 -9.86 -3.00 0.69
C VAL A 43 -10.80 -2.64 1.83
N GLY A 44 -10.45 -3.07 3.03
CA GLY A 44 -11.06 -2.66 4.29
C GLY A 44 -10.12 -1.79 5.13
N ILE A 45 -10.70 -0.91 5.95
CA ILE A 45 -9.98 -0.17 7.00
C ILE A 45 -10.30 -0.89 8.32
N THR A 46 -9.28 -1.48 8.94
CA THR A 46 -9.47 -2.30 10.16
C THR A 46 -9.20 -1.54 11.44
N THR A 47 -8.34 -0.52 11.42
CA THR A 47 -8.16 0.36 12.58
C THR A 47 -8.01 1.80 12.14
N PHE A 48 -9.08 2.56 12.39
CA PHE A 48 -9.05 4.00 12.34
C PHE A 48 -9.35 4.53 13.76
N ASN A 49 -8.40 5.24 14.38
CA ASN A 49 -8.60 5.91 15.68
C ASN A 49 -9.44 7.19 15.48
N ALA A 50 -10.68 7.00 15.04
CA ALA A 50 -11.52 8.03 14.45
C ALA A 50 -12.19 9.02 15.39
N GLY A 51 -12.15 8.76 16.70
CA GLY A 51 -13.17 9.31 17.60
C GLY A 51 -12.85 10.65 18.28
N ASN A 52 -11.63 11.17 18.16
CA ASN A 52 -11.19 12.38 18.86
C ASN A 52 -9.96 12.97 18.14
N PRO A 53 -9.56 14.23 18.39
CA PRO A 53 -8.15 14.63 18.30
C PRO A 53 -7.29 13.51 18.88
N GLY A 54 -6.69 12.72 17.99
CA GLY A 54 -5.65 11.80 18.40
C GLY A 54 -4.36 12.60 18.62
N PRO A 55 -3.32 12.00 19.20
CA PRO A 55 -2.03 12.68 19.34
C PRO A 55 -1.53 13.25 18.00
N ALA A 56 -0.64 14.25 18.06
CA ALA A 56 0.03 14.83 16.89
C ALA A 56 0.76 13.80 16.00
N SER A 57 0.89 12.54 16.46
CA SER A 57 1.31 11.41 15.65
C SER A 57 0.29 10.29 15.76
N GLN A 58 -0.10 9.70 14.63
CA GLN A 58 -1.06 8.61 14.56
C GLN A 58 -0.56 7.50 13.64
N THR A 59 -1.11 6.32 13.83
CA THR A 59 -0.89 5.16 12.97
C THR A 59 -2.24 4.64 12.48
N ILE A 60 -2.36 4.41 11.18
CA ILE A 60 -3.55 3.86 10.55
C ILE A 60 -3.20 2.51 9.92
N THR A 61 -4.03 1.50 10.17
CA THR A 61 -3.86 0.16 9.59
C THR A 61 -4.96 -0.11 8.57
N TYR A 62 -4.52 -0.44 7.37
CA TYR A 62 -5.33 -0.84 6.23
C TYR A 62 -5.19 -2.33 6.01
N THR A 63 -6.29 -3.01 5.70
CA THR A 63 -6.31 -4.44 5.43
C THR A 63 -7.01 -4.69 4.10
N ILE A 64 -6.27 -5.18 3.12
CA ILE A 64 -6.76 -5.56 1.80
C ILE A 64 -7.01 -7.05 1.82
N THR A 65 -8.25 -7.48 1.62
CA THR A 65 -8.65 -8.89 1.65
C THR A 65 -9.20 -9.32 0.30
N GLY A 66 -9.51 -10.61 0.14
CA GLY A 66 -10.06 -11.11 -1.12
C GLY A 66 -9.00 -11.22 -2.21
N LEU A 67 -7.72 -11.24 -1.84
CA LEU A 67 -6.62 -11.31 -2.79
C LEU A 67 -6.33 -12.75 -3.17
N THR A 68 -5.82 -12.94 -4.39
CA THR A 68 -5.33 -14.21 -4.90
C THR A 68 -3.89 -14.00 -5.35
N LEU A 69 -2.99 -14.01 -4.37
CA LEU A 69 -1.55 -13.85 -4.50
C LEU A 69 -0.86 -15.21 -4.61
N ASP A 70 -1.43 -16.24 -3.98
CA ASP A 70 -0.91 -17.59 -4.04
C ASP A 70 -1.34 -18.37 -5.29
N SER A 71 -0.67 -19.49 -5.54
CA SER A 71 -1.02 -20.39 -6.65
C SER A 71 -2.24 -21.29 -6.40
N VAL A 72 -2.85 -21.24 -5.21
CA VAL A 72 -3.98 -22.10 -4.81
C VAL A 72 -5.31 -21.50 -5.29
N GLY A 73 -5.38 -20.18 -5.46
CA GLY A 73 -6.48 -19.54 -6.15
C GLY A 73 -7.70 -19.25 -5.28
N SER A 74 -7.57 -19.31 -3.96
CA SER A 74 -8.71 -19.30 -3.02
C SER A 74 -9.24 -17.92 -2.61
N GLY A 75 -8.60 -16.83 -3.01
CA GLY A 75 -9.11 -15.49 -2.72
C GLY A 75 -9.09 -15.12 -1.23
N ASP A 76 -8.34 -15.84 -0.42
CA ASP A 76 -8.26 -15.69 1.04
C ASP A 76 -6.94 -15.04 1.49
N ASP A 77 -6.13 -14.54 0.57
CA ASP A 77 -4.92 -13.79 0.89
C ASP A 77 -5.27 -12.36 1.38
N GLU A 78 -4.41 -11.85 2.25
CA GLU A 78 -4.56 -10.55 2.89
C GLU A 78 -3.25 -9.75 2.86
N VAL A 79 -3.35 -8.46 2.58
CA VAL A 79 -2.25 -7.50 2.71
C VAL A 79 -2.62 -6.50 3.81
N VAL A 80 -1.71 -6.29 4.76
CA VAL A 80 -1.86 -5.31 5.82
C VAL A 80 -0.83 -4.21 5.65
N ILE A 81 -1.28 -2.97 5.54
CA ILE A 81 -0.45 -1.78 5.38
C ILE A 81 -0.64 -0.88 6.59
N THR A 82 0.45 -0.44 7.19
CA THR A 82 0.46 0.46 8.34
C THR A 82 1.10 1.78 7.94
N MET A 83 0.32 2.85 7.99
CA MET A 83 0.74 4.21 7.66
C MET A 83 0.88 5.05 8.92
N GLY A 84 2.02 5.73 9.06
CA GLY A 84 2.25 6.76 10.06
C GLY A 84 1.89 8.14 9.53
N ILE A 85 1.21 8.93 10.36
CA ILE A 85 0.88 10.33 10.09
C ILE A 85 1.42 11.17 11.24
N VAL A 86 2.07 12.29 10.92
CA VAL A 86 2.56 13.25 11.92
C VAL A 86 2.13 14.66 11.53
N ALA A 87 1.46 15.35 12.45
CA ALA A 87 1.12 16.75 12.36
C ALA A 87 2.13 17.60 13.15
N THR A 88 2.54 18.72 12.56
CA THR A 88 3.42 19.71 13.20
C THR A 88 2.91 21.11 12.93
N SER A 89 3.18 22.06 13.83
CA SER A 89 2.91 23.48 13.66
C SER A 89 4.12 24.29 14.11
N THR A 90 4.39 25.39 13.43
CA THR A 90 5.46 26.34 13.76
C THR A 90 4.99 27.52 14.62
N SER A 91 3.67 27.73 14.70
CA SER A 91 3.06 28.84 15.46
C SER A 91 2.44 28.42 16.79
N GLY A 92 2.20 27.13 16.99
CA GLY A 92 1.46 26.63 18.14
C GLY A 92 1.69 25.16 18.47
N ALA A 93 0.98 24.70 19.49
CA ALA A 93 0.99 23.29 19.86
C ALA A 93 -0.08 22.54 19.04
N VAL A 94 0.34 21.55 18.26
CA VAL A 94 -0.58 20.60 17.65
C VAL A 94 -1.17 19.72 18.75
N THR A 95 -2.48 19.77 18.90
CA THR A 95 -3.22 18.92 19.83
C THR A 95 -3.64 17.61 19.17
N GLY A 96 -3.68 17.56 17.83
CA GLY A 96 -3.91 16.33 17.12
C GLY A 96 -3.95 16.37 15.59
N ILE A 97 -4.38 15.26 15.01
CA ILE A 97 -4.75 15.15 13.60
C ILE A 97 -6.28 15.01 13.53
N GLY A 98 -6.93 16.08 13.08
CA GLY A 98 -8.38 16.18 12.97
C GLY A 98 -8.93 15.48 11.72
N ALA A 99 -10.20 15.08 11.77
CA ALA A 99 -11.02 14.99 10.55
C ALA A 99 -12.47 15.30 10.82
N ALA A 100 -12.76 16.58 10.76
CA ALA A 100 -14.01 16.97 10.20
C ALA A 100 -14.17 16.33 8.79
N PHE A 101 -15.33 15.71 8.56
CA PHE A 101 -15.78 15.25 7.24
C PHE A 101 -14.92 14.15 6.56
N GLY A 102 -14.10 13.44 7.32
CA GLY A 102 -13.40 12.25 6.79
C GLY A 102 -12.15 12.51 5.95
N ALA A 103 -11.60 13.72 5.99
CA ALA A 103 -10.30 14.08 5.41
C ALA A 103 -9.26 14.39 6.50
N TRP A 104 -7.98 14.17 6.24
CA TRP A 104 -6.91 14.52 7.19
C TRP A 104 -6.64 16.02 7.23
N GLY A 105 -6.57 16.57 8.45
CA GLY A 105 -6.07 17.91 8.74
C GLY A 105 -5.38 17.95 10.11
N VAL A 106 -4.92 19.13 10.51
CA VAL A 106 -4.27 19.38 11.79
C VAL A 106 -5.30 19.94 12.78
N GLU A 107 -5.11 19.64 14.06
CA GLU A 107 -5.91 20.18 15.15
C GLU A 107 -5.01 20.95 16.11
N ASP A 108 -5.27 22.24 16.29
CA ASP A 108 -4.39 23.20 16.97
C ASP A 108 -5.08 24.00 18.10
N GLY A 109 -6.37 23.73 18.36
CA GLY A 109 -7.15 24.40 19.40
C GLY A 109 -7.57 25.84 19.09
N THR A 110 -7.29 26.38 17.90
CA THR A 110 -7.60 27.79 17.54
C THR A 110 -8.92 27.97 16.79
N GLY A 111 -9.57 26.89 16.37
CA GLY A 111 -10.93 26.91 15.80
C GLY A 111 -11.02 26.61 14.29
N THR A 112 -9.89 26.49 13.60
CA THR A 112 -9.75 25.90 12.23
C THR A 112 -9.53 24.38 12.27
N ALA A 113 -9.93 23.74 13.37
CA ALA A 113 -9.71 22.33 13.63
C ALA A 113 -10.07 21.45 12.43
N SER A 114 -9.09 20.68 11.94
CA SER A 114 -9.15 19.78 10.77
C SER A 114 -8.79 20.38 9.41
N LEU A 115 -8.08 21.50 9.37
CA LEU A 115 -7.38 21.98 8.17
C LEU A 115 -5.86 21.97 8.42
N VAL A 116 -5.08 22.16 7.37
CA VAL A 116 -3.64 22.40 7.43
C VAL A 116 -3.42 23.86 7.05
N ASP A 117 -3.14 24.66 8.06
CA ASP A 117 -2.92 26.11 7.95
C ASP A 117 -1.48 26.43 7.48
N PRO A 118 -1.19 27.69 7.07
CA PRO A 118 0.11 28.12 6.50
C PRO A 118 1.37 27.89 7.36
N ASP A 119 1.20 27.54 8.62
CA ASP A 119 2.24 27.28 9.60
C ASP A 119 2.24 25.83 10.09
N GLU A 120 1.42 24.97 9.47
CA GLU A 120 1.22 23.58 9.82
C GLU A 120 1.65 22.65 8.69
N ALA A 121 1.94 21.40 9.06
CA ALA A 121 2.30 20.37 8.12
C ALA A 121 1.77 19.00 8.54
N LEU A 122 1.47 18.17 7.53
CA LEU A 122 1.18 16.75 7.69
C LEU A 122 2.24 15.92 6.95
N SER A 123 2.87 15.02 7.68
CA SER A 123 3.84 14.07 7.14
C SER A 123 3.25 12.68 7.10
N PHE A 124 3.47 11.98 5.99
CA PHE A 124 2.96 10.64 5.72
C PHE A 124 4.11 9.68 5.43
N SER A 125 4.02 8.46 5.97
CA SER A 125 5.01 7.41 5.79
C SER A 125 4.38 6.03 5.90
N ILE A 126 4.88 5.04 5.17
CA ILE A 126 4.54 3.64 5.44
C ILE A 126 5.53 3.10 6.47
N THR A 127 5.01 2.68 7.63
CA THR A 127 5.83 2.19 8.74
C THR A 127 5.97 0.68 8.76
N ALA A 128 4.99 -0.04 8.19
CA ALA A 128 5.04 -1.48 8.03
C ALA A 128 4.10 -1.93 6.91
N ALA A 129 4.45 -3.02 6.25
CA ALA A 129 3.57 -3.76 5.35
C ALA A 129 3.81 -5.26 5.55
N SER A 130 2.75 -6.07 5.45
CA SER A 130 2.86 -7.53 5.56
C SER A 130 1.83 -8.21 4.66
N VAL A 131 2.18 -9.38 4.17
CA VAL A 131 1.26 -10.28 3.44
C VAL A 131 0.98 -11.49 4.32
N ASN A 132 -0.30 -11.82 4.46
CA ASN A 132 -0.77 -13.06 5.05
C ASN A 132 -1.38 -13.89 3.92
N LEU A 133 -0.69 -14.97 3.54
CA LEU A 133 -1.25 -15.91 2.58
C LEU A 133 -2.29 -16.80 3.24
N GLY A 134 -3.28 -17.20 2.45
CA GLY A 134 -4.41 -18.03 2.83
C GLY A 134 -4.03 -19.40 3.40
N ALA A 135 -5.04 -20.11 3.90
CA ALA A 135 -4.82 -21.41 4.52
C ALA A 135 -4.38 -22.45 3.49
N GLY A 136 -3.19 -23.04 3.68
CA GLY A 136 -2.65 -24.04 2.75
C GLY A 136 -1.71 -23.46 1.69
N ALA A 137 -1.38 -22.18 1.75
CA ALA A 137 -0.26 -21.63 1.00
C ALA A 137 1.05 -22.33 1.42
N PHE A 138 1.81 -22.78 0.41
CA PHE A 138 3.16 -23.34 0.56
C PHE A 138 4.20 -22.38 -0.03
N GLU A 139 3.88 -21.10 -0.02
CA GLU A 139 4.70 -20.06 -0.63
C GLU A 139 5.10 -19.08 0.46
N THR A 140 6.25 -18.44 0.29
CA THR A 140 6.60 -17.26 1.08
C THR A 140 6.28 -16.03 0.26
N ALA A 141 5.59 -15.06 0.86
CA ALA A 141 5.36 -13.76 0.24
C ALA A 141 6.27 -12.71 0.87
N GLU A 142 6.87 -11.88 0.02
CA GLU A 142 7.55 -10.65 0.41
C GLU A 142 6.77 -9.47 -0.15
N ILE A 143 6.63 -8.40 0.64
CA ILE A 143 5.99 -7.16 0.20
C ILE A 143 6.96 -6.01 0.34
N ASN A 144 7.07 -5.25 -0.74
CA ASN A 144 7.88 -4.06 -0.84
C ASN A 144 6.97 -2.87 -1.08
N PHE A 145 7.21 -1.78 -0.36
CA PHE A 145 6.59 -0.51 -0.65
C PHE A 145 7.39 0.16 -1.76
N ASP A 146 6.74 0.46 -2.89
CA ASP A 146 7.38 1.08 -4.06
C ASP A 146 7.45 2.61 -3.94
N GLY A 147 6.69 3.16 -3.00
CA GLY A 147 6.60 4.57 -2.68
C GLY A 147 5.22 5.17 -2.97
N PHE A 148 4.98 6.36 -2.43
CA PHE A 148 3.82 7.18 -2.71
C PHE A 148 3.91 7.74 -4.12
N THR A 149 2.75 7.84 -4.78
CA THR A 149 2.63 8.37 -6.15
C THR A 149 1.86 9.67 -6.19
N GLY A 150 1.18 10.04 -5.10
CA GLY A 150 0.40 11.27 -5.04
C GLY A 150 -0.57 11.33 -3.86
N PHE A 151 -1.42 12.37 -3.88
CA PHE A 151 -2.50 12.56 -2.92
C PHE A 151 -3.59 13.47 -3.50
N ALA A 152 -4.73 13.54 -2.83
CA ALA A 152 -5.80 14.48 -3.15
C ALA A 152 -6.02 15.48 -2.02
N ALA A 153 -5.99 16.78 -2.35
CA ALA A 153 -6.29 17.86 -1.43
C ALA A 153 -7.67 18.48 -1.72
N LEU A 154 -8.39 18.80 -0.65
CA LEU A 154 -9.68 19.47 -0.67
C LEU A 154 -9.54 20.91 -0.18
N ASN A 155 -10.54 21.72 -0.50
CA ASN A 155 -10.62 23.11 -0.09
C ASN A 155 -9.44 23.97 -0.56
N VAL A 156 -8.83 23.63 -1.71
CA VAL A 156 -7.79 24.45 -2.31
C VAL A 156 -8.46 25.56 -3.11
N GLY A 157 -8.44 26.77 -2.57
CA GLY A 157 -8.96 27.98 -3.20
C GLY A 157 -8.14 28.42 -4.42
N ALA A 158 -8.72 29.28 -5.26
CA ALA A 158 -8.00 29.84 -6.40
C ALA A 158 -6.81 30.70 -5.92
N GLY A 159 -5.59 30.29 -6.28
CA GLY A 159 -4.35 30.96 -5.87
C GLY A 159 -3.80 30.50 -4.52
N GLU A 160 -4.45 29.53 -3.87
CA GLU A 160 -3.86 28.82 -2.74
C GLU A 160 -2.73 27.90 -3.22
N THR A 161 -1.75 27.71 -2.36
CA THR A 161 -0.54 26.96 -2.63
C THR A 161 -0.14 26.23 -1.36
N PHE A 162 0.57 25.13 -1.53
CA PHE A 162 1.25 24.43 -0.48
C PHE A 162 2.66 24.09 -0.94
N ASN A 163 3.50 23.79 0.04
CA ASN A 163 4.80 23.22 -0.23
C ASN A 163 4.73 21.70 -0.01
N ILE A 164 5.44 20.96 -0.85
CA ILE A 164 5.69 19.55 -0.61
C ILE A 164 7.17 19.42 -0.27
N ALA A 165 7.46 19.06 0.97
CA ALA A 165 8.80 18.83 1.46
C ALA A 165 9.10 17.33 1.50
N ASN A 166 10.40 17.01 1.56
CA ASN A 166 10.92 15.64 1.57
C ASN A 166 10.56 14.81 0.32
N THR A 167 10.34 15.48 -0.81
CA THR A 167 10.12 14.84 -2.11
C THR A 167 11.31 15.04 -3.04
N ASN A 168 11.53 14.08 -3.93
CA ASN A 168 12.43 14.20 -5.07
C ASN A 168 11.80 14.98 -6.22
N SER A 169 10.47 15.15 -6.20
CA SER A 169 9.69 15.93 -7.15
C SER A 169 9.42 17.35 -6.64
N ASN A 170 9.98 18.36 -7.31
CA ASN A 170 9.64 19.79 -7.11
C ASN A 170 8.63 20.31 -8.16
N ASP A 171 8.20 19.48 -9.10
CA ASP A 171 7.33 19.87 -10.21
C ASP A 171 5.91 19.36 -9.96
N VAL A 172 4.97 20.29 -9.81
CA VAL A 172 3.53 20.03 -9.68
C VAL A 172 2.90 20.30 -11.03
N THR A 173 2.66 19.27 -11.84
CA THR A 173 2.24 19.49 -13.23
C THR A 173 0.74 19.34 -13.49
N ASN A 174 -0.04 18.68 -12.64
CA ASN A 174 -1.47 18.51 -12.90
C ASN A 174 -2.31 18.67 -11.63
N PHE A 175 -3.31 19.53 -11.74
CA PHE A 175 -4.46 19.61 -10.85
C PHE A 175 -5.62 19.03 -11.63
N GLU A 176 -6.09 17.85 -11.25
CA GLU A 176 -7.38 17.35 -11.73
C GLU A 176 -8.39 17.45 -10.60
N ALA A 177 -9.46 18.20 -10.85
CA ALA A 177 -10.58 18.35 -9.92
C ALA A 177 -11.47 17.10 -10.02
N ALA A 178 -11.35 16.16 -9.10
CA ALA A 178 -12.18 14.96 -9.02
C ALA A 178 -13.32 15.16 -8.00
N PRO A 179 -14.58 14.89 -8.34
CA PRO A 179 -15.67 14.94 -7.37
C PRO A 179 -15.44 13.90 -6.25
N LEU A 180 -15.65 14.31 -5.00
CA LEU A 180 -15.59 13.39 -3.87
C LEU A 180 -16.71 12.35 -3.95
N PRO A 181 -16.45 11.08 -3.58
CA PRO A 181 -17.42 10.02 -3.83
C PRO A 181 -18.77 10.11 -3.09
N ASN A 182 -18.94 10.87 -2.00
CA ASN A 182 -20.20 10.77 -1.22
C ASN A 182 -20.71 12.03 -0.51
N ASP A 183 -20.19 13.24 -0.78
CA ASP A 183 -20.78 14.46 -0.24
C ASP A 183 -21.02 15.51 -1.36
N PRO A 184 -22.28 15.82 -1.71
CA PRO A 184 -22.58 16.85 -2.71
C PRO A 184 -22.18 18.26 -2.25
N ASP A 185 -21.87 18.47 -0.97
CA ASP A 185 -21.46 19.76 -0.41
C ASP A 185 -19.92 19.91 -0.32
N GLU A 186 -19.14 18.84 -0.54
CA GLU A 186 -17.69 18.93 -0.60
C GLU A 186 -17.21 19.10 -2.05
N GLY A 187 -16.62 20.26 -2.34
CA GLY A 187 -16.10 20.60 -3.67
C GLY A 187 -15.10 19.57 -4.22
N ALA A 188 -14.89 19.62 -5.54
CA ALA A 188 -13.96 18.71 -6.22
C ALA A 188 -12.55 18.74 -5.58
N ALA A 189 -12.00 17.55 -5.35
CA ALA A 189 -10.65 17.32 -4.85
C ALA A 189 -9.62 17.62 -5.93
N ASN A 190 -8.54 18.29 -5.57
CA ASN A 190 -7.40 18.49 -6.47
C ASN A 190 -6.43 17.34 -6.29
N ILE A 191 -6.23 16.55 -7.35
CA ILE A 191 -5.28 15.45 -7.38
C ILE A 191 -3.89 15.98 -7.67
N TYR A 192 -2.91 15.54 -6.89
CA TYR A 192 -1.49 15.81 -7.06
C TYR A 192 -0.75 14.51 -7.30
N THR A 193 0.00 14.44 -8.40
CA THR A 193 0.82 13.29 -8.77
C THR A 193 2.29 13.67 -8.66
N PHE A 194 3.08 12.83 -8.02
CA PHE A 194 4.53 13.00 -7.95
C PHE A 194 5.18 12.59 -9.28
N THR A 195 6.29 13.24 -9.65
CA THR A 195 7.05 12.89 -10.87
C THR A 195 7.80 11.55 -10.74
N GLY A 196 7.89 11.01 -9.52
CA GLY A 196 8.44 9.71 -9.19
C GLY A 196 7.74 9.13 -7.96
N THR A 197 8.31 8.09 -7.35
CA THR A 197 7.81 7.55 -6.09
C THR A 197 8.55 8.13 -4.89
N GLU A 198 7.87 8.26 -3.75
CA GLU A 198 8.43 8.85 -2.53
C GLU A 198 8.24 7.90 -1.33
N ASP A 199 9.27 7.64 -0.53
CA ASP A 199 9.15 6.77 0.67
C ASP A 199 8.31 7.43 1.78
N SER A 200 8.37 8.75 1.83
CA SER A 200 7.61 9.62 2.73
C SER A 200 7.48 10.98 2.10
N PHE A 201 6.49 11.76 2.51
CA PHE A 201 6.37 13.14 2.08
C PHE A 201 5.71 13.98 3.18
N THR A 202 5.97 15.29 3.13
CA THR A 202 5.37 16.26 4.03
C THR A 202 4.64 17.29 3.19
N VAL A 203 3.37 17.54 3.48
CA VAL A 203 2.63 18.64 2.88
C VAL A 203 2.51 19.75 3.91
N GLU A 204 3.00 20.93 3.56
CA GLU A 204 3.02 22.12 4.38
C GLU A 204 2.02 23.12 3.80
N GLY A 205 1.12 23.65 4.63
CA GLY A 205 0.30 24.79 4.21
C GLY A 205 1.22 25.97 3.87
N ASN A 206 0.91 26.72 2.81
CA ASN A 206 1.65 27.95 2.49
C ASN A 206 0.70 29.15 2.39
N THR A 207 -0.37 29.03 1.61
CA THR A 207 -1.41 30.05 1.53
C THR A 207 -2.78 29.38 1.54
N GLY A 208 -3.62 29.72 2.52
CA GLY A 208 -4.93 29.09 2.69
C GLY A 208 -4.93 27.94 3.69
N ALA A 209 -6.07 27.23 3.78
CA ALA A 209 -6.29 26.17 4.75
C ALA A 209 -6.93 24.95 4.05
N MET A 210 -6.19 23.84 4.00
CA MET A 210 -6.54 22.67 3.17
C MET A 210 -6.71 21.40 3.99
N ARG A 211 -7.20 20.34 3.36
CA ARG A 211 -7.32 19.00 3.99
C ARG A 211 -7.10 17.91 2.95
N TYR A 212 -6.71 16.72 3.36
CA TYR A 212 -6.32 15.64 2.44
C TYR A 212 -7.31 14.48 2.47
N ALA A 213 -7.93 14.20 1.32
CA ALA A 213 -8.95 13.16 1.21
C ALA A 213 -8.33 11.76 1.20
N TYR A 214 -7.29 11.58 0.40
CA TYR A 214 -6.60 10.30 0.23
C TYR A 214 -5.17 10.48 -0.27
N ILE A 215 -4.39 9.40 -0.17
CA ILE A 215 -3.00 9.27 -0.60
C ILE A 215 -2.90 8.05 -1.49
N THR A 216 -2.12 8.13 -2.56
CA THR A 216 -1.88 7.01 -3.47
C THR A 216 -0.45 6.49 -3.34
N GLY A 217 -0.27 5.18 -3.45
CA GLY A 217 1.04 4.54 -3.41
C GLY A 217 1.01 3.14 -4.01
N GLY A 218 2.19 2.64 -4.36
CA GLY A 218 2.38 1.32 -4.97
C GLY A 218 3.04 0.34 -4.02
N PHE A 219 2.67 -0.93 -4.14
CA PHE A 219 3.30 -2.06 -3.47
C PHE A 219 3.60 -3.17 -4.46
N THR A 220 4.78 -3.76 -4.34
CA THR A 220 5.17 -4.96 -5.09
C THR A 220 5.17 -6.15 -4.15
N ILE A 221 4.47 -7.21 -4.53
CA ILE A 221 4.38 -8.45 -3.78
C ILE A 221 4.98 -9.58 -4.61
N ASP A 222 6.00 -10.23 -4.07
CA ASP A 222 6.64 -11.39 -4.68
C ASP A 222 6.27 -12.65 -3.90
N THR A 223 5.59 -13.58 -4.56
CA THR A 223 5.34 -14.93 -4.01
C THR A 223 6.36 -15.91 -4.56
N ILE A 224 7.06 -16.58 -3.66
CA ILE A 224 8.11 -17.55 -3.97
C ILE A 224 7.56 -18.93 -3.61
N PRO A 225 7.31 -19.80 -4.60
CA PRO A 225 6.88 -21.16 -4.30
C PRO A 225 7.97 -21.91 -3.55
N GLU A 226 7.61 -22.61 -2.47
CA GLU A 226 8.56 -23.52 -1.84
C GLU A 226 8.98 -24.61 -2.84
N PRO A 227 10.26 -25.01 -2.85
CA PRO A 227 10.72 -26.09 -3.72
C PRO A 227 9.89 -27.33 -3.41
N SER A 228 9.18 -27.85 -4.43
CA SER A 228 8.18 -28.88 -4.17
C SER A 228 8.83 -30.06 -3.46
N SER A 229 8.36 -30.39 -2.26
CA SER A 229 8.88 -31.53 -1.50
C SER A 229 8.77 -32.83 -2.30
N THR A 230 7.82 -32.90 -3.25
CA THR A 230 7.69 -33.98 -4.24
C THR A 230 8.86 -34.05 -5.22
N SER A 231 9.41 -32.93 -5.67
CA SER A 231 10.61 -32.92 -6.51
C SER A 231 11.85 -33.38 -5.74
N LEU A 232 12.00 -32.96 -4.47
CA LEU A 232 13.07 -33.43 -3.60
C LEU A 232 12.93 -34.92 -3.27
N LEU A 233 11.72 -35.39 -2.99
CA LEU A 233 11.43 -36.79 -2.73
C LEU A 233 11.62 -37.65 -4.00
N GLY A 234 11.30 -37.11 -5.18
CA GLY A 234 11.59 -37.74 -6.47
C GLY A 234 13.08 -37.92 -6.71
N LEU A 235 13.89 -36.90 -6.41
CA LEU A 235 15.36 -36.97 -6.44
C LEU A 235 15.92 -37.98 -5.43
N ALA A 236 15.41 -37.98 -4.19
CA ALA A 236 15.80 -38.95 -3.18
C ALA A 236 15.42 -40.39 -3.59
N GLY A 237 14.22 -40.59 -4.14
CA GLY A 237 13.75 -41.88 -4.66
C GLY A 237 14.60 -42.38 -5.83
N LEU A 238 14.97 -41.51 -6.77
CA LEU A 238 15.89 -41.83 -7.87
C LEU A 238 17.27 -42.23 -7.34
N SER A 239 17.79 -41.54 -6.31
CA SER A 239 19.07 -41.89 -5.69
C SER A 239 19.06 -43.28 -5.04
N LEU A 240 17.93 -43.69 -4.43
CA LEU A 240 17.75 -45.03 -3.86
C LEU A 240 17.64 -46.11 -4.94
N ILE A 241 16.93 -45.82 -6.05
CA ILE A 241 16.82 -46.75 -7.19
C ILE A 241 18.18 -46.96 -7.86
N LEU A 242 18.97 -45.89 -8.01
CA LEU A 242 20.34 -45.99 -8.55
C LEU A 242 21.27 -46.78 -7.62
N ARG A 243 21.10 -46.69 -6.30
CA ARG A 243 21.90 -47.45 -5.32
C ARG A 243 21.63 -48.96 -5.35
N ARG A 244 20.40 -49.39 -5.66
CA ARG A 244 20.02 -50.81 -5.76
C ARG A 244 20.60 -51.53 -6.99
N LYS A 245 21.06 -50.78 -8.00
CA LYS A 245 21.65 -51.34 -9.23
C LYS A 245 23.18 -51.50 -9.18
N ARG A 246 23.85 -51.07 -8.11
CA ARG A 246 25.24 -51.43 -7.82
C ARG A 246 25.27 -52.69 -6.96
#